data_AF-A0AAV0HH43-F1
#
_entry.id   AF-A0AAV0HH43-F1
#
_cell.length_a   1.000
_cell.length_b   1.000
_cell.length_c   1.000
_cell.angle_alpha   90.00
_cell.angle_beta   90.00
_cell.angle_gamma   90.00
#
_symmetry.space_group_name_H-M   'P 1'
#
loop_
_entity.id
_entity.type
_entity.pdbx_description
1 polymer ?
#
loop_
_entity_poly.entity_id
_entity_poly.type
_entity_poly.pdbx_seq_one_letter_code
_entity_poly.pdbx_strand_id
1 'polypeptide(L)'
;MTLPTQQASIAWTFHPSNATLDLVFFGTFISPSGWVALGINPTSAEMTGTRALIAFSDPNSGQLVLLPYILDTTVKLQKTPLVSQPLDIHLLSSSAALYGGKLATIHNGAAVQIFATLRLEPNHTKVHFVWNRGLYVQGYSPTIHPTTSNDLSSISTINILSGFTSSQIVHNTKTLKMVHGIMNAISWGVMLPSGAVAARYFRHIQSLGPAWFYIHAGVQLSAFFLGTVGFAIGLKLGNSSPGVTYGLHRKLGIAAFCLGGLQTLALLFRPKTTNKYRKYWKSYHHFVGYACVVIGVVNVFEGFEVMGAGGSYGKLAYCLCLSTLIGACIALEVNSWVIFCRKSKEDKLRREGIISDKGSTDLIHS
;
A
#
# COMPACT_ATOMS: atom_id res chain seq x y z
N MET A 1 19.13 -1.27 -21.51
CA MET A 1 17.78 -1.36 -20.91
C MET A 1 17.75 -0.56 -19.61
N THR A 2 16.78 0.35 -19.44
CA THR A 2 16.60 1.08 -18.18
C THR A 2 15.94 0.19 -17.12
N LEU A 3 16.45 0.22 -15.89
CA LEU A 3 15.90 -0.52 -14.77
C LEU A 3 14.79 0.27 -14.06
N PRO A 4 13.85 -0.38 -13.35
CA PRO A 4 12.68 0.29 -12.76
C PRO A 4 12.99 1.31 -11.67
N THR A 5 14.16 1.24 -11.04
CA THR A 5 14.51 2.04 -9.85
C THR A 5 15.91 2.64 -9.98
N GLN A 6 16.17 3.64 -9.14
CA GLN A 6 17.51 4.25 -8.95
C GLN A 6 18.14 4.87 -10.22
N GLN A 7 17.36 5.08 -11.29
CA GLN A 7 17.85 5.54 -12.60
C GLN A 7 18.99 4.67 -13.15
N ALA A 8 19.02 3.41 -12.74
CA ALA A 8 20.03 2.46 -13.16
C ALA A 8 19.71 1.90 -14.55
N SER A 9 20.72 1.37 -15.23
CA SER A 9 20.51 0.67 -16.49
C SER A 9 21.46 -0.50 -16.61
N ILE A 10 21.07 -1.48 -17.43
CA ILE A 10 21.89 -2.64 -17.72
C ILE A 10 21.87 -2.90 -19.23
N ALA A 11 23.00 -3.30 -19.77
CA ALA A 11 23.11 -3.85 -21.11
C ALA A 11 23.87 -5.16 -21.04
N TRP A 12 23.54 -6.09 -21.92
CA TRP A 12 24.20 -7.39 -21.96
C TRP A 12 24.21 -7.95 -23.38
N THR A 13 25.15 -8.86 -23.60
CA THR A 13 25.25 -9.70 -24.79
C THR A 13 25.38 -11.14 -24.33
N PHE A 14 24.53 -12.03 -24.84
CA PHE A 14 24.61 -13.45 -24.56
C PHE A 14 25.20 -14.18 -25.76
N HIS A 15 26.21 -15.01 -25.51
CA HIS A 15 26.91 -15.83 -26.50
C HIS A 15 26.47 -17.29 -26.35
N PRO A 16 25.59 -17.81 -27.24
CA PRO A 16 25.04 -19.16 -27.09
C PRO A 16 26.08 -20.27 -27.24
N SER A 17 27.15 -20.04 -28.01
CA SER A 17 28.17 -21.04 -28.32
C SER A 17 28.95 -21.55 -27.10
N ASN A 18 29.13 -20.70 -26.09
CA ASN A 18 29.85 -21.01 -24.85
C ASN A 18 29.02 -20.71 -23.59
N ALA A 19 27.74 -20.39 -23.74
CA ALA A 19 26.82 -19.99 -22.68
C ALA A 19 27.35 -18.86 -21.79
N THR A 20 28.03 -17.87 -22.39
CA THR A 20 28.55 -16.72 -21.65
C THR A 20 27.66 -15.49 -21.78
N LEU A 21 27.54 -14.76 -20.69
CA LEU A 21 26.81 -13.51 -20.57
C LEU A 21 27.81 -12.41 -20.23
N ASP A 22 28.06 -11.53 -21.20
CA ASP A 22 28.77 -10.28 -20.97
C ASP A 22 27.75 -9.22 -20.57
N LEU A 23 27.93 -8.59 -19.42
CA LEU A 23 27.04 -7.55 -18.94
C LEU A 23 27.79 -6.30 -18.49
N VAL A 24 27.09 -5.18 -18.62
CA VAL A 24 27.48 -3.90 -18.04
C VAL A 24 26.28 -3.29 -17.32
N PHE A 25 26.48 -2.96 -16.06
CA PHE A 25 25.52 -2.23 -15.23
C PHE A 25 25.99 -0.80 -15.03
N PHE A 26 25.05 0.13 -15.11
CA PHE A 26 25.25 1.54 -14.85
C PHE A 26 24.47 1.94 -13.61
N GLY A 27 25.19 2.45 -12.61
CA GLY A 27 24.61 2.99 -11.39
C GLY A 27 25.25 4.32 -11.00
N THR A 28 24.76 4.93 -9.94
CA THR A 28 25.26 6.22 -9.43
C THR A 28 25.48 6.16 -7.93
N PHE A 29 26.61 6.68 -7.47
CA PHE A 29 26.90 6.86 -6.05
C PHE A 29 25.98 7.92 -5.44
N ILE A 30 25.59 7.73 -4.17
CA ILE A 30 24.78 8.69 -3.40
C ILE A 30 25.60 9.42 -2.32
N SER A 31 26.90 9.14 -2.26
CA SER A 31 27.82 9.65 -1.25
C SER A 31 29.26 9.45 -1.73
N PRO A 32 30.20 10.35 -1.39
CA PRO A 32 31.63 10.20 -1.73
C PRO A 32 32.28 8.97 -1.09
N SER A 33 31.75 8.50 0.04
CA SER A 33 32.23 7.28 0.72
C SER A 33 31.38 6.05 0.40
N GLY A 34 30.38 6.20 -0.47
CA GLY A 34 29.34 5.22 -0.73
C GLY A 34 29.80 4.02 -1.54
N TRP A 35 28.83 3.15 -1.83
CA TRP A 35 29.03 1.97 -2.65
C TRP A 35 27.88 1.81 -3.64
N VAL A 36 28.15 1.12 -4.75
CA VAL A 36 27.16 0.75 -5.77
C VAL A 36 27.34 -0.73 -6.08
N ALA A 37 26.24 -1.48 -6.14
CA ALA A 37 26.28 -2.93 -6.32
C ALA A 37 25.38 -3.39 -7.46
N LEU A 38 25.88 -4.39 -8.19
CA LEU A 38 25.08 -5.28 -9.01
C LEU A 38 25.25 -6.69 -8.46
N GLY A 39 24.17 -7.45 -8.36
CA GLY A 39 24.23 -8.85 -8.00
C GLY A 39 23.26 -9.71 -8.79
N ILE A 40 23.55 -11.01 -8.77
CA ILE A 40 22.72 -12.04 -9.34
C ILE A 40 22.32 -12.99 -8.23
N ASN A 41 21.03 -13.31 -8.16
CA ASN A 41 20.51 -14.31 -7.26
C ASN A 41 20.18 -15.58 -8.07
N PRO A 42 20.77 -16.74 -7.73
CA PRO A 42 20.56 -17.98 -8.48
C PRO A 42 19.16 -18.57 -8.28
N THR A 43 18.43 -18.16 -7.25
CA THR A 43 17.18 -18.82 -6.82
C THR A 43 15.94 -17.94 -7.04
N SER A 44 16.01 -16.65 -6.70
CA SER A 44 14.84 -15.75 -6.76
C SER A 44 15.24 -14.28 -6.84
N ALA A 45 14.35 -13.42 -7.33
CA ALA A 45 14.56 -11.98 -7.35
C ALA A 45 14.42 -11.35 -5.95
N GLU A 46 15.43 -11.52 -5.10
CA GLU A 46 15.49 -10.93 -3.76
C GLU A 46 16.95 -10.72 -3.31
N MET A 47 17.17 -9.87 -2.30
CA MET A 47 18.52 -9.57 -1.80
C MET A 47 19.20 -10.74 -1.08
N THR A 48 18.46 -11.49 -0.27
CA THR A 48 19.02 -12.65 0.44
C THR A 48 19.29 -13.76 -0.57
N GLY A 49 20.49 -14.35 -0.53
CA GLY A 49 21.01 -15.25 -1.55
C GLY A 49 21.64 -14.55 -2.77
N THR A 50 21.82 -13.23 -2.76
CA THR A 50 22.46 -12.54 -3.89
C THR A 50 23.98 -12.68 -3.86
N ARG A 51 24.58 -12.96 -5.01
CA ARG A 51 26.02 -12.89 -5.26
C ARG A 51 26.29 -11.54 -5.89
N ALA A 52 26.90 -10.64 -5.14
CA ALA A 52 27.02 -9.22 -5.46
C ALA A 52 28.46 -8.86 -5.81
N LEU A 53 28.61 -8.01 -6.82
CA LEU A 53 29.82 -7.26 -7.14
C LEU A 53 29.57 -5.83 -6.66
N ILE A 54 30.36 -5.37 -5.69
CA ILE A 54 30.16 -4.08 -5.04
C ILE A 54 31.36 -3.19 -5.31
N ALA A 55 31.09 -2.04 -5.94
CA ALA A 55 32.06 -1.02 -6.29
C ALA A 55 32.06 0.10 -5.25
N PHE A 56 33.24 0.46 -4.74
CA PHE A 56 33.41 1.54 -3.76
C PHE A 56 34.84 2.07 -3.76
N SER A 57 35.09 3.14 -3.01
CA SER A 57 36.42 3.71 -2.82
C SER A 57 37.23 2.85 -1.84
N ASP A 58 38.39 2.36 -2.26
CA ASP A 58 39.31 1.64 -1.39
C ASP A 58 39.71 2.53 -0.19
N PRO A 59 39.54 2.08 1.06
CA PRO A 59 39.77 2.93 2.24
C PRO A 59 41.22 3.42 2.40
N ASN A 60 42.18 2.71 1.81
CA ASN A 60 43.60 3.01 1.96
C ASN A 60 44.12 3.90 0.82
N SER A 61 43.73 3.60 -0.41
CA SER A 61 44.23 4.26 -1.63
C SER A 61 43.27 5.27 -2.24
N GLY A 62 41.98 5.23 -1.88
CA GLY A 62 40.93 6.05 -2.47
C GLY A 62 40.57 5.68 -3.92
N GLN A 63 41.14 4.59 -4.45
CA GLN A 63 40.86 4.12 -5.81
C GLN A 63 39.57 3.32 -5.87
N LEU A 64 38.91 3.33 -7.04
CA LEU A 64 37.74 2.48 -7.25
C LEU A 64 38.15 1.00 -7.19
N VAL A 65 37.57 0.26 -6.26
CA VAL A 65 37.71 -1.19 -6.15
C VAL A 65 36.36 -1.87 -6.39
N LEU A 66 36.38 -3.07 -6.96
CA LEU A 66 35.23 -3.95 -7.10
C LEU A 66 35.51 -5.26 -6.39
N LEU A 67 34.69 -5.59 -5.39
CA LEU A 67 34.86 -6.82 -4.62
C LEU A 67 33.59 -7.70 -4.66
N PRO A 68 33.76 -9.04 -4.63
CA PRO A 68 32.66 -9.99 -4.57
C PRO A 68 32.15 -10.22 -3.14
N TYR A 69 30.84 -10.36 -3.00
CA TYR A 69 30.17 -10.62 -1.72
C TYR A 69 29.01 -11.61 -1.91
N ILE A 70 28.76 -12.44 -0.89
CA ILE A 70 27.58 -13.29 -0.83
C ILE A 70 26.68 -12.75 0.29
N LEU A 71 25.46 -12.37 -0.07
CA LEU A 71 24.46 -11.86 0.86
C LEU A 71 23.62 -13.03 1.39
N ASP A 72 23.88 -13.49 2.61
CA ASP A 72 23.08 -14.52 3.27
C ASP A 72 22.18 -13.94 4.39
N THR A 73 21.51 -14.81 5.15
CA THR A 73 20.64 -14.39 6.25
C THR A 73 21.39 -13.86 7.47
N THR A 74 22.69 -14.16 7.59
CA THR A 74 23.53 -13.76 8.73
C THR A 74 23.88 -12.28 8.65
N VAL A 75 24.12 -11.74 7.45
CA VAL A 75 24.45 -10.32 7.23
C VAL A 75 23.22 -9.40 7.18
N LYS A 76 22.01 -9.99 7.21
CA LYS A 76 20.75 -9.25 7.12
C LYS A 76 20.64 -8.24 8.26
N LEU A 77 20.34 -6.98 7.91
CA LEU A 77 20.28 -5.85 8.85
C LEU A 77 21.60 -5.64 9.62
N GLN A 78 22.75 -5.94 9.00
CA GLN A 78 24.09 -5.77 9.58
C GLN A 78 24.27 -6.49 10.93
N LYS A 79 23.59 -7.62 11.15
CA LYS A 79 23.82 -8.46 12.34
C LYS A 79 25.29 -8.90 12.45
N THR A 80 25.92 -9.16 11.31
CA THR A 80 27.35 -9.41 11.17
C THR A 80 27.93 -8.52 10.06
N PRO A 81 29.24 -8.18 10.11
CA PRO A 81 29.92 -7.48 9.03
C PRO A 81 29.86 -8.28 7.73
N LEU A 82 29.67 -7.60 6.60
CA LEU A 82 29.69 -8.21 5.28
C LEU A 82 31.14 -8.33 4.81
N VAL A 83 31.64 -9.55 4.67
CA VAL A 83 33.04 -9.82 4.30
C VAL A 83 33.12 -10.27 2.84
N SER A 84 34.10 -9.73 2.12
CA SER A 84 34.39 -10.12 0.74
C SER A 84 34.83 -11.57 0.67
N GLN A 85 34.27 -12.32 -0.28
CA GLN A 85 34.60 -13.72 -0.51
C GLN A 85 34.35 -14.13 -1.96
N PRO A 86 35.07 -15.14 -2.49
CA PRO A 86 34.84 -15.65 -3.84
C PRO A 86 33.38 -16.05 -4.06
N LEU A 87 32.83 -15.73 -5.24
CA LEU A 87 31.46 -16.11 -5.57
C LEU A 87 31.41 -17.61 -5.92
N ASP A 88 30.34 -18.27 -5.52
CA ASP A 88 30.00 -19.65 -5.87
C ASP A 88 29.18 -19.73 -7.18
N ILE A 89 29.40 -18.76 -8.07
CA ILE A 89 28.90 -18.74 -9.45
C ILE A 89 30.08 -18.63 -10.40
N HIS A 90 29.91 -19.09 -11.65
CA HIS A 90 30.97 -19.07 -12.67
C HIS A 90 31.23 -17.64 -13.22
N LEU A 91 31.81 -16.77 -12.40
CA LEU A 91 32.30 -15.46 -12.79
C LEU A 91 33.66 -15.62 -13.49
N LEU A 92 33.70 -15.29 -14.78
CA LEU A 92 34.91 -15.38 -15.60
C LEU A 92 35.78 -14.13 -15.48
N SER A 93 35.14 -12.95 -15.44
CA SER A 93 35.82 -11.67 -15.27
C SER A 93 34.88 -10.63 -14.65
N SER A 94 35.44 -9.65 -13.96
CA SER A 94 34.71 -8.49 -13.48
C SER A 94 35.61 -7.28 -13.35
N SER A 95 35.09 -6.10 -13.67
CA SER A 95 35.80 -4.83 -13.48
C SER A 95 34.82 -3.70 -13.24
N ALA A 96 35.31 -2.58 -12.70
CA ALA A 96 34.51 -1.38 -12.56
C ALA A 96 35.28 -0.17 -13.07
N ALA A 97 34.55 0.79 -13.64
CA ALA A 97 35.11 2.05 -14.12
C ALA A 97 34.16 3.20 -13.79
N LEU A 98 34.72 4.36 -13.44
CA LEU A 98 33.95 5.58 -13.31
C LEU A 98 33.65 6.15 -14.70
N TYR A 99 32.43 6.64 -14.87
CA TYR A 99 32.05 7.39 -16.05
C TYR A 99 32.76 8.75 -16.03
N GLY A 100 33.46 9.10 -17.13
CA GLY A 100 34.32 10.29 -17.19
C GLY A 100 35.83 9.98 -17.23
N GLY A 101 36.22 8.70 -17.16
CA GLY A 101 37.60 8.26 -17.40
C GLY A 101 38.53 8.41 -16.20
N LYS A 102 39.85 8.44 -16.45
CA LYS A 102 40.89 8.34 -15.40
C LYS A 102 40.91 9.46 -14.36
N LEU A 103 40.30 10.61 -14.67
CA LEU A 103 40.24 11.77 -13.77
C LEU A 103 38.91 11.86 -13.00
N ALA A 104 37.97 10.94 -13.24
CA ALA A 104 36.72 10.91 -12.50
C ALA A 104 36.98 10.55 -11.03
N THR A 105 36.24 11.19 -10.14
CA THR A 105 36.33 10.95 -8.69
C THR A 105 34.97 10.50 -8.16
N ILE A 106 34.99 9.79 -7.02
CA ILE A 106 33.75 9.35 -6.37
C ILE A 106 33.16 10.53 -5.60
N HIS A 107 31.98 10.97 -6.00
CA HIS A 107 31.20 12.00 -5.34
C HIS A 107 29.71 11.66 -5.42
N ASN A 108 28.87 12.44 -4.73
CA ASN A 108 27.43 12.27 -4.86
C ASN A 108 26.99 12.51 -6.32
N GLY A 109 26.29 11.53 -6.92
CA GLY A 109 25.89 11.54 -8.32
C GLY A 109 26.94 11.00 -9.30
N ALA A 110 28.14 10.64 -8.85
CA ALA A 110 29.15 10.03 -9.73
C ALA A 110 28.63 8.72 -10.33
N ALA A 111 28.74 8.56 -11.65
CA ALA A 111 28.28 7.37 -12.35
C ALA A 111 29.38 6.31 -12.43
N VAL A 112 28.98 5.05 -12.28
CA VAL A 112 29.88 3.90 -12.32
C VAL A 112 29.34 2.82 -13.24
N GLN A 113 30.26 2.19 -13.97
CA GLN A 113 30.02 1.04 -14.80
C GLN A 113 30.63 -0.19 -14.12
N ILE A 114 29.83 -1.23 -13.92
CA ILE A 114 30.28 -2.54 -13.43
C ILE A 114 30.15 -3.51 -14.61
N PHE A 115 31.28 -4.07 -15.03
CA PHE A 115 31.37 -5.08 -16.07
C PHE A 115 31.51 -6.45 -15.42
N ALA A 116 30.81 -7.43 -15.95
CA ALA A 116 30.98 -8.83 -15.55
C ALA A 116 30.77 -9.76 -16.74
N THR A 117 31.59 -10.80 -16.82
CA THR A 117 31.38 -11.92 -17.73
C THR A 117 31.11 -13.17 -16.91
N LEU A 118 29.96 -13.79 -17.14
CA LEU A 118 29.49 -14.95 -16.40
C LEU A 118 29.23 -16.11 -17.34
N ARG A 119 29.53 -17.33 -16.90
CA ARG A 119 29.05 -18.54 -17.57
C ARG A 119 27.73 -18.96 -16.94
N LEU A 120 26.69 -19.08 -17.76
CA LEU A 120 25.37 -19.51 -17.32
C LEU A 120 25.22 -21.03 -17.43
N GLU A 121 24.39 -21.60 -16.56
CA GLU A 121 23.99 -22.99 -16.68
C GLU A 121 23.19 -23.21 -17.98
N PRO A 122 23.44 -24.30 -18.71
CA PRO A 122 22.65 -24.64 -19.89
C PRO A 122 21.15 -24.67 -19.56
N ASN A 123 20.31 -24.07 -20.41
CA ASN A 123 18.84 -23.94 -20.28
C ASN A 123 18.32 -22.93 -19.25
N HIS A 124 19.16 -22.21 -18.49
CA HIS A 124 18.70 -21.11 -17.64
C HIS A 124 18.80 -19.76 -18.36
N THR A 125 17.67 -19.33 -18.94
CA THR A 125 17.57 -18.05 -19.67
C THR A 125 17.02 -16.91 -18.82
N LYS A 126 16.49 -17.21 -17.63
CA LYS A 126 15.99 -16.21 -16.67
C LYS A 126 17.05 -15.92 -15.64
N VAL A 127 17.45 -14.66 -15.53
CA VAL A 127 18.44 -14.20 -14.55
C VAL A 127 17.78 -13.21 -13.60
N HIS A 128 17.97 -13.42 -12.30
CA HIS A 128 17.46 -12.54 -11.25
C HIS A 128 18.53 -11.52 -10.87
N PHE A 129 18.37 -10.30 -11.36
CA PHE A 129 19.24 -9.17 -11.03
C PHE A 129 18.75 -8.45 -9.78
N VAL A 130 19.71 -8.02 -8.98
CA VAL A 130 19.53 -7.18 -7.81
C VAL A 130 20.53 -6.06 -7.91
N TRP A 131 20.13 -4.82 -7.67
CA TRP A 131 21.07 -3.70 -7.63
C TRP A 131 20.75 -2.81 -6.45
N ASN A 132 21.77 -2.16 -5.90
CA ASN A 132 21.55 -1.16 -4.88
C ASN A 132 22.76 -0.24 -4.72
N ARG A 133 22.63 0.73 -3.81
CA ARG A 133 23.68 1.69 -3.47
C ARG A 133 23.57 2.13 -2.02
N GLY A 134 24.69 2.42 -1.38
CA GLY A 134 24.72 2.81 0.03
C GLY A 134 25.57 4.04 0.30
N LEU A 135 25.44 4.56 1.53
CA LEU A 135 26.02 5.83 1.94
C LEU A 135 27.50 5.75 2.30
N TYR A 136 27.96 4.62 2.85
CA TYR A 136 29.36 4.45 3.21
C TYR A 136 29.78 2.98 3.31
N VAL A 137 31.09 2.74 3.41
CA VAL A 137 31.71 1.43 3.65
C VAL A 137 32.50 1.51 4.96
N GLN A 138 32.39 0.50 5.82
CA GLN A 138 33.17 0.39 7.06
C GLN A 138 34.34 -0.57 6.83
N GLY A 139 35.55 -0.03 6.66
CA GLY A 139 36.68 -0.82 6.17
C GLY A 139 36.36 -1.37 4.78
N TYR A 140 36.31 -2.69 4.63
CA TYR A 140 35.88 -3.37 3.40
C TYR A 140 34.46 -3.97 3.51
N SER A 141 33.66 -3.54 4.48
CA SER A 141 32.28 -4.01 4.66
C SER A 141 31.28 -2.92 4.24
N PRO A 142 30.60 -3.07 3.09
CA PRO A 142 29.52 -2.16 2.70
C PRO A 142 28.42 -2.11 3.75
N THR A 143 27.96 -0.91 4.12
CA THR A 143 26.84 -0.79 5.07
C THR A 143 25.50 -1.04 4.42
N ILE A 144 24.45 -1.19 5.24
CA ILE A 144 23.08 -1.29 4.71
C ILE A 144 22.75 -0.12 3.79
N HIS A 145 22.08 -0.41 2.68
CA HIS A 145 21.57 0.63 1.77
C HIS A 145 20.33 1.31 2.38
N PRO A 146 19.94 2.50 1.91
CA PRO A 146 18.67 3.11 2.28
C PRO A 146 17.50 2.16 2.01
N THR A 147 16.51 2.10 2.89
CA THR A 147 15.40 1.15 2.80
C THR A 147 14.12 1.84 2.30
N THR A 148 14.24 2.79 1.37
CA THR A 148 13.05 3.42 0.77
C THR A 148 12.34 2.42 -0.15
N SER A 149 11.08 2.69 -0.51
CA SER A 149 10.35 1.83 -1.46
C SER A 149 11.07 1.69 -2.81
N ASN A 150 11.79 2.71 -3.26
CA ASN A 150 12.57 2.67 -4.50
C ASN A 150 13.78 1.74 -4.37
N ASP A 151 14.45 1.73 -3.21
CA ASP A 151 15.62 0.88 -2.99
C ASP A 151 15.23 -0.60 -2.80
N LEU A 152 14.17 -0.85 -2.04
CA LEU A 152 13.66 -2.20 -1.76
C LEU A 152 13.02 -2.88 -2.97
N SER A 153 12.69 -2.12 -4.02
CA SER A 153 12.17 -2.66 -5.29
C SER A 153 13.24 -2.81 -6.39
N SER A 154 14.52 -2.66 -6.03
CA SER A 154 15.67 -2.76 -6.96
C SER A 154 16.04 -4.21 -7.28
N ILE A 155 15.06 -4.94 -7.81
CA ILE A 155 15.13 -6.33 -8.21
C ILE A 155 14.44 -6.51 -9.57
N SER A 156 14.94 -7.41 -10.42
CA SER A 156 14.30 -7.72 -11.69
C SER A 156 14.68 -9.10 -12.20
N THR A 157 13.71 -9.82 -12.76
CA THR A 157 13.96 -11.06 -13.49
C THR A 157 13.94 -10.77 -14.98
N ILE A 158 15.05 -10.98 -15.67
CA ILE A 158 15.21 -10.70 -17.10
C ILE A 158 15.41 -12.02 -17.84
N ASN A 159 14.67 -12.22 -18.93
CA ASN A 159 14.97 -13.27 -19.88
C ASN A 159 16.04 -12.76 -20.85
N ILE A 160 17.26 -13.29 -20.75
CA ILE A 160 18.44 -12.79 -21.47
C ILE A 160 18.37 -12.96 -22.99
N LEU A 161 17.57 -13.91 -23.49
CA LEU A 161 17.43 -14.17 -24.94
C LEU A 161 16.46 -13.17 -25.58
N SER A 162 15.36 -12.90 -24.89
CA SER A 162 14.30 -12.03 -25.42
C SER A 162 14.48 -10.56 -25.03
N GLY A 163 15.28 -10.30 -24.01
CA GLY A 163 15.43 -9.00 -23.36
C GLY A 163 14.19 -8.43 -22.69
N PHE A 164 13.10 -9.19 -22.64
CA PHE A 164 11.95 -8.84 -21.85
C PHE A 164 12.19 -9.17 -20.38
N THR A 165 11.78 -8.24 -19.51
CA THR A 165 11.57 -8.54 -18.10
C THR A 165 10.41 -9.52 -17.98
N SER A 166 10.47 -10.41 -17.00
CA SER A 166 9.31 -11.25 -16.65
C SER A 166 8.23 -10.34 -16.03
N SER A 167 7.50 -9.63 -16.90
CA SER A 167 6.51 -8.58 -16.61
C SER A 167 5.37 -9.06 -15.71
N GLN A 168 5.13 -10.37 -15.62
CA GLN A 168 3.99 -10.92 -14.88
C GLN A 168 4.00 -10.60 -13.38
N ILE A 169 5.16 -10.61 -12.70
CA ILE A 169 5.21 -10.36 -11.23
C ILE A 169 4.97 -8.87 -10.92
N VAL A 170 5.60 -7.98 -11.69
CA VAL A 170 5.47 -6.52 -11.51
C VAL A 170 4.07 -6.04 -11.89
N HIS A 171 3.51 -6.55 -13.00
CA HIS A 171 2.16 -6.23 -13.44
C HIS A 171 1.11 -6.67 -12.41
N ASN A 172 1.20 -7.91 -11.91
CA ASN A 172 0.26 -8.42 -10.91
C ASN A 172 0.29 -7.60 -9.60
N THR A 173 1.48 -7.20 -9.14
CA THR A 173 1.62 -6.38 -7.92
C THR A 173 0.99 -5.00 -8.09
N LYS A 174 1.19 -4.35 -9.24
CA LYS A 174 0.57 -3.05 -9.54
C LYS A 174 -0.96 -3.16 -9.61
N THR A 175 -1.47 -4.19 -10.28
CA THR A 175 -2.92 -4.46 -10.34
C THR A 175 -3.50 -4.72 -8.95
N LEU A 176 -2.85 -5.54 -8.12
CA LEU A 176 -3.31 -5.81 -6.75
C LEU A 176 -3.34 -4.55 -5.88
N LYS A 177 -2.34 -3.67 -5.98
CA LYS A 177 -2.33 -2.36 -5.29
C LYS A 177 -3.53 -1.51 -5.71
N MET A 178 -3.83 -1.45 -7.01
CA MET A 178 -4.96 -0.69 -7.54
C MET A 178 -6.30 -1.29 -7.08
N VAL A 179 -6.48 -2.61 -7.16
CA VAL A 179 -7.70 -3.29 -6.71
C VAL A 179 -7.91 -3.09 -5.21
N HIS A 180 -6.86 -3.23 -4.39
CA HIS A 180 -6.90 -2.94 -2.96
C HIS A 180 -7.38 -1.51 -2.67
N GLY A 181 -6.79 -0.52 -3.35
CA GLY A 181 -7.14 0.89 -3.18
C GLY A 181 -8.60 1.18 -3.56
N ILE A 182 -9.04 0.73 -4.74
CA ILE A 182 -10.40 0.97 -5.24
C ILE A 182 -11.44 0.28 -4.33
N MET A 183 -11.25 -1.00 -4.02
CA MET A 183 -12.20 -1.75 -3.18
C MET A 183 -12.35 -1.11 -1.80
N ASN A 184 -11.24 -0.70 -1.18
CA ASN A 184 -11.30 -0.09 0.16
C ASN A 184 -11.82 1.35 0.13
N ALA A 185 -11.57 2.13 -0.93
CA ALA A 185 -12.17 3.45 -1.09
C ALA A 185 -13.70 3.36 -1.22
N ILE A 186 -14.21 2.41 -2.02
CA ILE A 186 -15.66 2.16 -2.14
C ILE A 186 -16.24 1.67 -0.81
N SER A 187 -15.63 0.64 -0.22
CA SER A 187 -16.10 0.00 1.01
C SER A 187 -16.04 0.94 2.23
N TRP A 188 -14.82 1.26 2.68
CA TRP A 188 -14.58 1.98 3.93
C TRP A 188 -14.79 3.48 3.76
N GLY A 189 -14.49 3.99 2.57
CA GLY A 189 -14.52 5.42 2.28
C GLY A 189 -15.88 5.96 1.85
N VAL A 190 -16.79 5.15 1.30
CA VAL A 190 -18.09 5.60 0.76
C VAL A 190 -19.27 4.81 1.33
N MET A 191 -19.26 3.48 1.23
CA MET A 191 -20.39 2.65 1.65
C MET A 191 -20.63 2.73 3.17
N LEU A 192 -19.58 2.64 3.99
CA LEU A 192 -19.71 2.75 5.45
C LEU A 192 -20.30 4.10 5.91
N PRO A 193 -19.77 5.26 5.47
CA PRO A 193 -20.40 6.55 5.71
C PRO A 193 -21.87 6.60 5.24
N SER A 194 -22.16 6.11 4.02
CA SER A 194 -23.51 6.11 3.46
C SER A 194 -24.49 5.28 4.29
N GLY A 195 -24.05 4.12 4.79
CA GLY A 195 -24.83 3.28 5.70
C GLY A 195 -25.13 3.98 7.03
N ALA A 196 -24.19 4.74 7.58
CA ALA A 196 -24.40 5.53 8.80
C ALA A 196 -25.42 6.66 8.57
N VAL A 197 -25.33 7.35 7.42
CA VAL A 197 -26.29 8.38 6.99
C VAL A 197 -27.69 7.81 6.83
N ALA A 198 -27.83 6.65 6.16
CA ALA A 198 -29.10 5.95 6.01
C ALA A 198 -29.74 5.63 7.38
N ALA A 199 -28.97 5.11 8.34
CA ALA A 199 -29.50 4.85 9.69
C ALA A 199 -29.94 6.11 10.44
N ARG A 200 -29.23 7.22 10.26
CA ARG A 200 -29.56 8.50 10.90
C ARG A 200 -30.86 9.07 10.35
N TYR A 201 -30.98 9.20 9.03
CA TYR A 201 -32.10 9.96 8.43
C TYR A 201 -33.30 9.09 8.06
N PHE A 202 -33.10 7.89 7.49
CA PHE A 202 -34.22 7.08 7.01
C PHE A 202 -35.06 6.52 8.17
N ARG A 203 -34.49 6.42 9.37
CA ARG A 203 -35.23 6.02 10.58
C ARG A 203 -36.36 6.99 10.95
N HIS A 204 -36.29 8.24 10.53
CA HIS A 204 -37.31 9.25 10.81
C HIS A 204 -38.43 9.28 9.75
N ILE A 205 -38.28 8.55 8.64
CA ILE A 205 -39.25 8.49 7.57
C ILE A 205 -40.29 7.43 7.92
N GLN A 206 -41.48 7.89 8.31
CA GLN A 206 -42.56 7.03 8.83
C GLN A 206 -43.04 6.01 7.79
N SER A 207 -43.03 6.35 6.50
CA SER A 207 -43.40 5.46 5.40
C SER A 207 -42.41 4.31 5.18
N LEU A 208 -41.16 4.42 5.63
CA LEU A 208 -40.16 3.35 5.50
C LEU A 208 -40.28 2.29 6.59
N GLY A 209 -40.99 2.55 7.70
CA GLY A 209 -41.20 1.58 8.76
C GLY A 209 -39.89 0.91 9.23
N PRO A 210 -39.77 -0.43 9.25
CA PRO A 210 -38.54 -1.13 9.62
C PRO A 210 -37.49 -1.21 8.49
N ALA A 211 -37.80 -0.77 7.26
CA ALA A 211 -36.92 -0.92 6.09
C ALA A 211 -35.56 -0.22 6.26
N TRP A 212 -35.51 0.93 6.95
CA TRP A 212 -34.26 1.65 7.20
C TRP A 212 -33.20 0.77 7.88
N PHE A 213 -33.64 -0.15 8.76
CA PHE A 213 -32.74 -1.04 9.49
C PHE A 213 -32.11 -2.06 8.55
N TYR A 214 -32.88 -2.62 7.62
CA TYR A 214 -32.39 -3.56 6.63
C TYR A 214 -31.50 -2.88 5.59
N ILE A 215 -31.84 -1.65 5.17
CA ILE A 215 -30.98 -0.84 4.30
C ILE A 215 -29.63 -0.58 4.97
N HIS A 216 -29.64 -0.10 6.22
CA HIS A 216 -28.42 0.11 6.99
C HIS A 216 -27.62 -1.19 7.13
N ALA A 217 -28.24 -2.27 7.61
CA ALA A 217 -27.56 -3.54 7.82
C ALA A 217 -26.99 -4.11 6.51
N GLY A 218 -27.75 -4.07 5.41
CA GLY A 218 -27.33 -4.55 4.10
C GLY A 218 -26.13 -3.78 3.55
N VAL A 219 -26.16 -2.44 3.62
CA VAL A 219 -25.04 -1.58 3.19
C VAL A 219 -23.80 -1.86 4.04
N GLN A 220 -23.94 -1.94 5.37
CA GLN A 220 -22.80 -2.16 6.28
C GLN A 220 -22.19 -3.55 6.10
N LEU A 221 -23.01 -4.60 5.97
CA LEU A 221 -22.51 -5.97 5.75
C LEU A 221 -21.81 -6.10 4.39
N SER A 222 -22.37 -5.48 3.34
CA SER A 222 -21.75 -5.45 2.02
C SER A 222 -20.42 -4.71 2.06
N ALA A 223 -20.39 -3.52 2.68
CA ALA A 223 -19.15 -2.76 2.87
C ALA A 223 -18.11 -3.61 3.61
N PHE A 224 -18.45 -4.17 4.78
CA PHE A 224 -17.51 -4.98 5.55
C PHE A 224 -16.98 -6.20 4.77
N PHE A 225 -17.83 -6.85 3.97
CA PHE A 225 -17.40 -7.95 3.09
C PHE A 225 -16.38 -7.50 2.04
N LEU A 226 -16.70 -6.46 1.25
CA LEU A 226 -15.76 -5.91 0.27
C LEU A 226 -14.47 -5.44 0.94
N GLY A 227 -14.59 -4.78 2.09
CA GLY A 227 -13.48 -4.31 2.91
C GLY A 227 -12.61 -5.45 3.43
N THR A 228 -13.17 -6.61 3.74
CA THR A 228 -12.43 -7.81 4.16
C THR A 228 -11.59 -8.37 3.02
N VAL A 229 -12.15 -8.45 1.81
CA VAL A 229 -11.41 -8.85 0.61
C VAL A 229 -10.27 -7.86 0.33
N GLY A 230 -10.57 -6.56 0.39
CA GLY A 230 -9.55 -5.51 0.25
C GLY A 230 -8.45 -5.61 1.30
N PHE A 231 -8.80 -5.86 2.56
CA PHE A 231 -7.85 -6.06 3.67
C PHE A 231 -6.94 -7.28 3.44
N ALA A 232 -7.50 -8.41 3.00
CA ALA A 232 -6.73 -9.61 2.67
C ALA A 232 -5.73 -9.37 1.53
N ILE A 233 -6.11 -8.61 0.49
CA ILE A 233 -5.18 -8.20 -0.56
C ILE A 233 -4.05 -7.33 0.02
N GLY A 234 -4.37 -6.42 0.95
CA GLY A 234 -3.37 -5.60 1.65
C GLY A 234 -2.36 -6.43 2.45
N LEU A 235 -2.81 -7.48 3.14
CA LEU A 235 -1.92 -8.44 3.82
C LEU A 235 -1.02 -9.18 2.83
N LYS A 236 -1.57 -9.63 1.69
CA LYS A 236 -0.80 -10.28 0.62
C LYS A 236 0.27 -9.35 0.07
N LEU A 237 -0.07 -8.10 -0.21
CA LEU A 237 0.89 -7.08 -0.68
C LEU A 237 2.00 -6.85 0.35
N GLY A 238 1.67 -6.80 1.65
CA GLY A 238 2.65 -6.69 2.72
C GLY A 238 3.61 -7.88 2.78
N ASN A 239 3.10 -9.11 2.71
CA ASN A 239 3.92 -10.32 2.72
C ASN A 239 4.80 -10.45 1.47
N SER A 240 4.33 -9.96 0.31
CA SER A 240 5.09 -9.95 -0.94
C SER A 240 6.05 -8.77 -1.08
N SER A 241 6.15 -7.89 -0.08
CA SER A 241 7.07 -6.74 -0.08
C SER A 241 7.82 -6.63 1.26
N PRO A 242 8.60 -7.65 1.65
CA PRO A 242 9.34 -7.65 2.90
C PRO A 242 10.28 -6.44 2.97
N GLY A 243 10.22 -5.71 4.08
CA GLY A 243 11.00 -4.49 4.32
C GLY A 243 10.28 -3.19 3.93
N VAL A 244 9.23 -3.23 3.10
CA VAL A 244 8.42 -2.03 2.79
C VAL A 244 7.28 -1.93 3.80
N THR A 245 7.33 -0.94 4.70
CA THR A 245 6.27 -0.75 5.71
C THR A 245 5.66 0.63 5.65
N TYR A 246 4.36 0.69 5.37
CA TYR A 246 3.54 1.91 5.50
C TYR A 246 2.90 1.92 6.89
N GLY A 247 3.66 2.39 7.89
CA GLY A 247 3.33 2.21 9.30
C GLY A 247 1.96 2.78 9.70
N LEU A 248 1.65 4.02 9.31
CA LEU A 248 0.39 4.67 9.67
C LEU A 248 -0.82 4.00 9.00
N HIS A 249 -0.82 3.91 7.66
CA HIS A 249 -1.86 3.23 6.88
C HIS A 249 -2.13 1.79 7.38
N ARG A 250 -1.09 1.00 7.65
CA ARG A 250 -1.26 -0.36 8.16
C ARG A 250 -1.91 -0.37 9.55
N LYS A 251 -1.47 0.49 10.47
CA LYS A 251 -2.04 0.57 11.83
C LYS A 251 -3.51 1.00 11.79
N LEU A 252 -3.82 2.05 11.02
CA LEU A 252 -5.20 2.52 10.86
C LEU A 252 -6.08 1.48 10.16
N GLY A 253 -5.58 0.79 9.14
CA GLY A 253 -6.31 -0.28 8.46
C GLY A 253 -6.64 -1.46 9.37
N ILE A 254 -5.69 -1.91 10.20
CA ILE A 254 -5.95 -2.96 11.20
C ILE A 254 -6.99 -2.48 12.22
N ALA A 255 -6.85 -1.23 12.72
CA ALA A 255 -7.82 -0.66 13.65
C ALA A 255 -9.24 -0.59 13.04
N ALA A 256 -9.37 -0.09 11.81
CA ALA A 256 -10.65 -0.05 11.09
C ALA A 256 -11.26 -1.44 10.93
N PHE A 257 -10.45 -2.44 10.55
CA PHE A 257 -10.91 -3.81 10.39
C PHE A 257 -11.43 -4.41 11.71
N CYS A 258 -10.70 -4.22 12.81
CA CYS A 258 -11.13 -4.67 14.14
C CYS A 258 -12.43 -3.98 14.59
N LEU A 259 -12.52 -2.65 14.42
CA LEU A 259 -13.74 -1.90 14.77
C LEU A 259 -14.93 -2.32 13.89
N GLY A 260 -14.71 -2.56 12.60
CA GLY A 260 -15.73 -3.09 11.69
C GLY A 260 -16.22 -4.48 12.10
N GLY A 261 -15.30 -5.37 12.50
CA GLY A 261 -15.64 -6.69 13.03
C GLY A 261 -16.46 -6.60 14.33
N LEU A 262 -16.07 -5.71 15.25
CA LEU A 262 -16.85 -5.41 16.45
C LEU A 262 -18.27 -4.90 16.11
N GLN A 263 -18.42 -4.11 15.05
CA GLN A 263 -19.71 -3.63 14.58
C GLN A 263 -20.59 -4.72 13.95
N THR A 264 -20.01 -5.66 13.20
CA THR A 264 -20.79 -6.78 12.65
C THR A 264 -21.25 -7.73 13.76
N LEU A 265 -20.41 -7.97 14.78
CA LEU A 265 -20.80 -8.71 15.99
C LEU A 265 -21.92 -8.01 16.78
N ALA A 266 -22.02 -6.68 16.70
CA ALA A 266 -23.10 -5.94 17.34
C ALA A 266 -24.49 -6.38 16.86
N LEU A 267 -24.60 -6.86 15.61
CA LEU A 267 -25.85 -7.37 15.04
C LEU A 267 -26.24 -8.71 15.68
N LEU A 268 -25.28 -9.60 15.91
CA LEU A 268 -25.49 -10.91 16.56
C LEU A 268 -25.90 -10.75 18.03
N PHE A 269 -25.21 -9.87 18.76
CA PHE A 269 -25.47 -9.64 20.19
C PHE A 269 -26.48 -8.54 20.47
N ARG A 270 -27.36 -8.22 19.50
CA ARG A 270 -28.35 -7.14 19.61
C ARG A 270 -29.43 -7.49 20.66
N PRO A 271 -29.48 -6.81 21.82
CA PRO A 271 -30.47 -7.14 22.87
C PRO A 271 -31.89 -6.73 22.46
N LYS A 272 -32.91 -7.43 22.99
CA LYS A 272 -34.31 -7.01 22.86
C LYS A 272 -34.50 -5.58 23.38
N THR A 273 -35.48 -4.84 22.84
CA THR A 273 -35.74 -3.43 23.20
C THR A 273 -36.07 -3.23 24.67
N THR A 274 -36.62 -4.23 25.33
CA THR A 274 -36.97 -4.25 26.77
C THR A 274 -35.78 -4.60 27.69
N ASN A 275 -34.64 -5.00 27.15
CA ASN A 275 -33.51 -5.45 27.94
C ASN A 275 -32.69 -4.27 28.50
N LYS A 276 -32.34 -4.30 29.80
CA LYS A 276 -31.52 -3.28 30.47
C LYS A 276 -30.18 -2.99 29.78
N TYR A 277 -29.58 -3.99 29.11
CA TYR A 277 -28.31 -3.85 28.40
C TYR A 277 -28.43 -3.13 27.05
N ARG A 278 -29.66 -2.90 26.55
CA ARG A 278 -29.91 -2.19 25.29
C ARG A 278 -29.31 -0.79 25.27
N LYS A 279 -29.25 -0.10 26.42
CA LYS A 279 -28.66 1.24 26.53
C LYS A 279 -27.14 1.23 26.28
N TYR A 280 -26.42 0.27 26.86
CA TYR A 280 -24.97 0.11 26.69
C TYR A 280 -24.65 -0.33 25.26
N TRP A 281 -25.43 -1.26 24.72
CA TRP A 281 -25.30 -1.69 23.32
C TRP A 281 -25.47 -0.51 22.34
N LYS A 282 -26.46 0.37 22.57
CA LYS A 282 -26.65 1.58 21.73
C LYS A 282 -25.45 2.52 21.80
N SER A 283 -24.92 2.78 23.00
CA SER A 283 -23.75 3.64 23.19
C SER A 283 -22.51 3.07 22.51
N TYR A 284 -22.22 1.79 22.76
CA TYR A 284 -21.14 1.04 22.09
C TYR A 284 -21.27 1.10 20.56
N HIS A 285 -22.43 0.70 20.03
CA HIS A 285 -22.66 0.63 18.58
C HIS A 285 -22.46 2.00 17.92
N HIS A 286 -22.93 3.08 18.53
CA HIS A 286 -22.77 4.43 18.02
C HIS A 286 -21.32 4.89 18.08
N PHE A 287 -20.67 4.83 19.25
CA PHE A 287 -19.31 5.35 19.44
C PHE A 287 -18.29 4.60 18.58
N VAL A 288 -18.28 3.26 18.65
CA VAL A 288 -17.39 2.41 17.86
C VAL A 288 -17.69 2.58 16.36
N GLY A 289 -18.95 2.83 16.00
CA GLY A 289 -19.39 2.96 14.61
C GLY A 289 -18.85 4.23 13.98
N TYR A 290 -18.98 5.38 14.65
CA TYR A 290 -18.40 6.64 14.18
C TYR A 290 -16.87 6.59 14.16
N ALA A 291 -16.24 6.00 15.19
CA ALA A 291 -14.79 5.81 15.18
C ALA A 291 -14.34 4.98 13.96
N CYS A 292 -15.05 3.89 13.64
CA CYS A 292 -14.77 3.06 12.48
C CYS A 292 -14.92 3.84 11.15
N VAL A 293 -15.95 4.66 11.02
CA VAL A 293 -16.18 5.50 9.82
C VAL A 293 -15.05 6.52 9.65
N VAL A 294 -14.69 7.25 10.71
CA VAL A 294 -13.62 8.26 10.66
C VAL A 294 -12.28 7.61 10.32
N ILE A 295 -11.89 6.54 11.03
CA ILE A 295 -10.64 5.84 10.79
C ILE A 295 -10.62 5.25 9.37
N GLY A 296 -11.75 4.69 8.89
CA GLY A 296 -11.87 4.18 7.53
C GLY A 296 -11.59 5.24 6.47
N VAL A 297 -12.24 6.41 6.57
CA VAL A 297 -12.04 7.55 5.65
C VAL A 297 -10.60 8.07 5.70
N VAL A 298 -10.05 8.30 6.89
CA VAL A 298 -8.65 8.75 7.06
C VAL A 298 -7.68 7.73 6.46
N ASN A 299 -7.94 6.44 6.67
CA ASN A 299 -7.07 5.39 6.13
C ASN A 299 -7.10 5.32 4.59
N VAL A 300 -8.21 5.69 3.95
CA VAL A 300 -8.29 5.83 2.49
C VAL A 300 -7.42 6.99 2.00
N PHE A 301 -7.44 8.14 2.68
CA PHE A 301 -6.54 9.25 2.37
C PHE A 301 -5.07 8.86 2.50
N GLU A 302 -4.70 8.22 3.61
CA GLU A 302 -3.36 7.65 3.80
C GLU A 302 -3.01 6.66 2.68
N GLY A 303 -3.97 5.85 2.22
CA GLY A 303 -3.79 4.93 1.10
C GLY A 303 -3.41 5.65 -0.20
N PHE A 304 -4.00 6.80 -0.50
CA PHE A 304 -3.63 7.60 -1.66
C PHE A 304 -2.19 8.13 -1.56
N GLU A 305 -1.75 8.58 -0.38
CA GLU A 305 -0.37 9.03 -0.17
C GLU A 305 0.64 7.88 -0.31
N VAL A 306 0.33 6.73 0.29
CA VAL A 306 1.14 5.50 0.19
C VAL A 306 1.35 5.04 -1.25
N MET A 307 0.34 5.23 -2.11
CA MET A 307 0.42 4.90 -3.54
C MET A 307 1.11 5.99 -4.39
N GLY A 308 1.54 7.11 -3.80
CA GLY A 308 2.04 8.27 -4.53
C GLY A 308 0.96 8.96 -5.38
N ALA A 309 -0.32 8.74 -5.04
CA ALA A 309 -1.49 9.21 -5.77
C ALA A 309 -2.15 10.44 -5.10
N GLY A 310 -1.41 11.15 -4.24
CA GLY A 310 -1.87 12.31 -3.47
C GLY A 310 -2.39 13.47 -4.32
N GLY A 311 -1.92 13.61 -5.57
CA GLY A 311 -2.38 14.59 -6.56
C GLY A 311 -3.21 14.00 -7.71
N SER A 312 -3.72 12.77 -7.57
CA SER A 312 -4.41 12.07 -8.66
C SER A 312 -5.88 12.49 -8.82
N TYR A 313 -6.41 12.35 -10.05
CA TYR A 313 -7.85 12.48 -10.32
C TYR A 313 -8.70 11.49 -9.51
N GLY A 314 -8.15 10.33 -9.15
CA GLY A 314 -8.84 9.36 -8.28
C GLY A 314 -9.09 9.92 -6.88
N LYS A 315 -8.11 10.60 -6.28
CA LYS A 315 -8.28 11.27 -4.98
C LYS A 315 -9.27 12.43 -5.10
N LEU A 316 -9.20 13.21 -6.18
CA LEU A 316 -10.17 14.28 -6.44
C LEU A 316 -11.60 13.74 -6.52
N ALA A 317 -11.84 12.68 -7.29
CA ALA A 317 -13.14 12.03 -7.39
C ALA A 317 -13.63 11.52 -6.02
N TYR A 318 -12.74 10.94 -5.22
CA TYR A 318 -13.06 10.52 -3.86
C TYR A 318 -13.46 11.70 -2.96
N CYS A 319 -12.71 12.82 -3.00
CA CYS A 319 -13.03 14.04 -2.26
C CYS A 319 -14.39 14.63 -2.68
N LEU A 320 -14.69 14.65 -3.98
CA LEU A 320 -15.98 15.12 -4.49
C LEU A 320 -17.12 14.24 -3.97
N CYS A 321 -16.97 12.91 -4.04
CA CYS A 321 -17.95 11.97 -3.51
C CYS A 321 -18.22 12.19 -2.01
N LEU A 322 -17.16 12.33 -1.21
CA LEU A 322 -17.29 12.58 0.23
C LEU A 322 -17.92 13.95 0.52
N SER A 323 -17.54 14.98 -0.23
CA SER A 323 -18.12 16.33 -0.10
C SER A 323 -19.61 16.34 -0.45
N THR A 324 -20.01 15.62 -1.49
CA THR A 324 -21.43 15.44 -1.84
C THR A 324 -22.18 14.73 -0.72
N LEU A 325 -21.61 13.68 -0.12
CA LEU A 325 -22.23 12.97 0.99
C LEU A 325 -22.40 13.88 2.21
N ILE A 326 -21.38 14.67 2.55
CA ILE A 326 -21.44 15.65 3.65
C ILE A 326 -22.50 16.73 3.36
N GLY A 327 -22.53 17.27 2.13
CA GLY A 327 -23.54 18.24 1.70
C GLY A 327 -24.96 17.68 1.81
N ALA A 328 -25.17 16.42 1.41
CA ALA A 328 -26.44 15.72 1.58
C ALA A 328 -26.82 15.57 3.07
N CYS A 329 -25.86 15.27 3.95
CA CYS A 329 -26.12 15.22 5.39
C CYS A 329 -26.57 16.58 5.94
N ILE A 330 -25.89 17.66 5.56
CA ILE A 330 -26.25 19.02 5.99
C ILE A 330 -27.67 19.35 5.52
N ALA A 331 -28.00 19.06 4.25
CA ALA A 331 -29.34 19.29 3.71
C ALA A 331 -30.42 18.47 4.46
N LEU A 332 -30.16 17.20 4.73
CA LEU A 332 -31.08 16.34 5.48
C LEU A 332 -31.24 16.78 6.95
N GLU A 333 -30.18 17.29 7.58
CA GLU A 333 -30.23 17.82 8.94
C GLU A 333 -31.06 19.11 9.00
N VAL A 334 -30.87 20.04 8.06
CA VAL A 334 -31.67 21.27 7.94
C VAL A 334 -33.14 20.92 7.72
N ASN A 335 -33.44 20.00 6.80
CA ASN A 335 -34.81 19.56 6.55
C ASN A 335 -35.45 18.92 7.81
N SER A 336 -34.69 18.10 8.54
CA SER A 336 -35.15 17.48 9.79
C SER A 336 -35.48 18.54 10.85
N TRP A 337 -34.67 19.60 10.96
CA TRP A 337 -34.92 20.75 11.83
C TRP A 337 -36.17 21.54 11.43
N VAL A 338 -36.35 21.81 10.13
CA VAL A 338 -37.55 22.49 9.62
C VAL A 338 -38.81 21.70 9.96
N ILE A 339 -38.80 20.37 9.76
CA ILE A 339 -39.92 19.50 10.11
C ILE A 339 -40.18 19.51 11.62
N PHE A 340 -39.13 19.49 12.45
CA PHE A 340 -39.25 19.56 13.90
C PHE A 340 -39.89 20.88 14.35
N CYS A 341 -39.41 22.02 13.85
CA CYS A 341 -39.99 23.34 14.14
C CYS A 341 -41.45 23.44 13.70
N ARG A 342 -41.79 22.90 12.51
CA ARG A 342 -43.17 22.86 12.02
C ARG A 342 -44.08 22.05 12.94
N LYS A 343 -43.69 20.83 13.31
CA LYS A 343 -44.45 19.99 14.25
C LYS A 343 -44.62 20.67 15.62
N SER A 344 -43.56 21.28 16.15
CA SER A 344 -43.64 22.02 17.41
C SER A 344 -44.62 23.19 17.33
N LYS A 345 -44.73 23.86 16.17
CA LYS A 345 -45.72 24.92 15.94
C LYS A 345 -47.13 24.36 15.83
N GLU A 346 -47.32 23.28 15.07
CA GLU A 346 -48.61 22.57 14.96
C GLU A 346 -49.12 22.09 16.33
N ASP A 347 -48.24 21.50 17.15
CA ASP A 347 -48.55 21.05 18.52
C ASP A 347 -48.88 22.21 19.47
N LYS A 348 -48.26 23.38 19.27
CA LYS A 348 -48.59 24.61 20.02
C LYS A 348 -49.98 25.11 19.62
N LEU A 349 -50.27 25.20 18.33
CA LEU A 349 -51.58 25.63 17.81
C LEU A 349 -52.71 24.66 18.22
N ARG A 350 -52.44 23.35 18.28
CA ARG A 350 -53.36 22.34 18.82
C ARG A 350 -53.64 22.57 20.31
N ARG A 351 -52.61 22.86 21.12
CA ARG A 351 -52.76 23.17 22.56
C ARG A 351 -53.52 24.48 22.82
N GLU A 352 -53.37 25.45 21.93
CA GLU A 352 -54.08 26.74 21.99
C GLU A 352 -55.51 26.66 21.40
N GLY A 353 -55.95 25.48 20.93
CA GLY A 353 -57.31 25.26 20.41
C GLY A 353 -57.57 25.86 19.02
N ILE A 354 -56.53 26.34 18.33
CA ILE A 354 -56.62 26.99 17.02
C ILE A 354 -56.83 25.95 15.90
N ILE A 355 -56.43 24.69 16.13
CA ILE A 355 -56.60 23.56 15.21
C ILE A 355 -57.39 22.46 15.92
N SER A 356 -58.58 22.10 15.41
CA SER A 356 -59.43 21.03 15.94
C SER A 356 -59.18 19.70 15.21
N ASP A 357 -59.13 18.58 15.95
CA ASP A 357 -59.01 17.22 15.40
C ASP A 357 -60.35 16.83 14.72
N LYS A 358 -60.53 17.22 13.46
CA LYS A 358 -61.59 16.66 12.60
C LYS A 358 -61.00 15.56 11.72
N GLY A 359 -61.27 14.31 12.09
CA GLY A 359 -61.14 13.17 11.17
C GLY A 359 -60.78 11.85 11.83
N SER A 360 -61.68 11.27 12.64
CA SER A 360 -61.74 9.81 12.92
C SER A 360 -63.04 9.42 13.65
N THR A 361 -64.19 9.83 13.14
CA THR A 361 -65.49 9.23 13.49
C THR A 361 -66.40 9.46 12.30
N ASP A 362 -66.42 8.52 11.34
CA ASP A 362 -67.51 8.31 10.38
C ASP A 362 -67.18 7.08 9.50
N LEU A 363 -67.11 5.91 10.12
CA LEU A 363 -67.24 4.60 9.43
C LEU A 363 -67.79 3.56 10.42
N ILE A 364 -68.94 3.86 11.05
CA ILE A 364 -69.82 2.85 11.64
C ILE A 364 -71.26 3.24 11.26
N HIS A 365 -71.61 2.99 9.99
CA HIS A 365 -72.96 2.61 9.56
C HIS A 365 -72.94 2.32 8.07
N SER A 366 -72.96 1.03 7.71
CA SER A 366 -73.66 0.39 6.58
C SER A 366 -73.15 -1.05 6.46
#